data_AF-A0A938N644-F1
#
_entry.id   AF-A0A938N644-F1
#
_cell.length_a   1.000
_cell.length_b   1.000
_cell.length_c   1.000
_cell.angle_alpha   90.00
_cell.angle_beta   90.00
_cell.angle_gamma   90.00
#
_symmetry.space_group_name_H-M   'P 1'
#
loop_
_entity.id
_entity.type
_entity.pdbx_description
1 polymer ?
#
loop_
_entity_poly.entity_id
_entity_poly.type
_entity_poly.pdbx_seq_one_letter_code
_entity_poly.pdbx_strand_id
1 'polypeptide(L)'
;MRTHSDADRLASLFAGRCPCVRIVTREEGEALELVRGAVARLGSRLAVQTWSVVQGVRRSDVAGDPPVPDTEHPAAALVHWRLEPGPPAIRVALDLADHLADARTVRALRELVEHLRDEGHAAALQSSPEAGIVRSGTLVLVDHAEVVPPVLESLAVRFDLTLPDDGAIQAQVRRTVQRLHRERPVDVDMSKGVLASIVKNLRGLTLRQVDLVITDVVADDRRFDEADVPRVIAGKRRLLAGAGLLEFVESPASMDEIGGLDRLKRWLAARKRAFLTGGEQGIPAPRGVLLLGVQGAGKSLSAKAIATGWQRPLLRLDAGVLYDKFVGESERKLREALKQADAMAPVVLWVDEIEKAFAGAAGMSTDGGLSRRMFGTLLTWMQERTTPVFLVATANDIGALPPELMRKGRFDEIFFVDLPGPAVRRRIVEIHLSKRGLETSAFDLDALASACEGFSGAEIEQAVLSALTEARDAGHEVTTADVERAMRGSPPLSVTMAERVEELRAWAKGRCVPAD
;
A
#
# COMPACT_ATOMS: atom_id res chain seq x y z
N MET A 1 3.15 20.64 -11.75
CA MET A 1 2.09 20.07 -12.59
C MET A 1 0.80 20.08 -11.79
N ARG A 2 -0.28 20.70 -12.29
CA ARG A 2 -1.60 20.58 -11.63
C ARG A 2 -2.02 19.11 -11.72
N THR A 3 -2.06 18.40 -10.59
CA THR A 3 -2.68 17.08 -10.50
C THR A 3 -4.16 17.28 -10.81
N HIS A 4 -4.57 16.86 -12.00
CA HIS A 4 -5.97 16.89 -12.40
C HIS A 4 -6.71 15.86 -11.55
N SER A 5 -7.84 16.24 -10.95
CA SER A 5 -8.65 15.29 -10.18
C SER A 5 -9.12 14.16 -11.11
N ASP A 6 -9.43 12.98 -10.56
CA ASP A 6 -9.95 11.88 -11.38
C ASP A 6 -11.16 12.29 -12.21
N ALA A 7 -12.00 13.18 -11.67
CA ALA A 7 -13.14 13.72 -12.39
C ALA A 7 -12.72 14.61 -13.58
N ASP A 8 -11.61 15.36 -13.49
CA ASP A 8 -11.08 16.14 -14.61
C ASP A 8 -10.46 15.23 -15.68
N ARG A 9 -9.77 14.16 -15.26
CA ARG A 9 -9.19 13.16 -16.18
C ARG A 9 -10.29 12.41 -16.93
N LEU A 10 -11.32 11.99 -16.22
CA LEU A 10 -12.49 11.31 -16.80
C LEU A 10 -13.30 12.26 -17.69
N ALA A 11 -13.51 13.51 -17.27
CA ALA A 11 -14.13 14.53 -18.12
C ALA A 11 -13.33 14.75 -19.40
N SER A 12 -12.00 14.71 -19.35
CA SER A 12 -11.14 14.83 -20.54
C SER A 12 -11.33 13.66 -21.51
N LEU A 13 -11.55 12.43 -21.01
CA LEU A 13 -11.88 11.27 -21.85
C LEU A 13 -13.26 11.41 -22.51
N PHE A 14 -14.25 11.92 -21.77
CA PHE A 14 -15.58 12.21 -22.30
C PHE A 14 -15.54 13.32 -23.36
N ALA A 15 -14.79 14.41 -23.10
CA ALA A 15 -14.57 15.49 -24.05
C ALA A 15 -13.81 15.02 -25.30
N GLY A 16 -12.87 14.09 -25.13
CA GLY A 16 -12.17 13.39 -26.20
C GLY A 16 -13.02 12.38 -26.97
N ARG A 17 -14.32 12.25 -26.65
CA ARG A 17 -15.28 11.36 -27.31
C ARG A 17 -14.85 9.89 -27.27
N CYS A 18 -14.23 9.47 -26.17
CA CYS A 18 -13.90 8.08 -25.94
C CYS A 18 -15.19 7.25 -25.89
N PRO A 19 -15.36 6.21 -26.73
CA PRO A 19 -16.63 5.49 -26.82
C PRO A 19 -16.84 4.54 -25.64
N CYS A 20 -15.76 4.00 -25.06
CA CYS A 20 -15.83 3.05 -23.96
C CYS A 20 -14.68 3.26 -22.97
N VAL A 21 -15.02 3.46 -21.70
CA VAL A 21 -14.09 3.61 -20.58
C VAL A 21 -14.38 2.53 -19.56
N ARG A 22 -13.34 1.93 -18.98
CA ARG A 22 -13.47 0.91 -17.96
C ARG A 22 -12.81 1.34 -16.66
N ILE A 23 -13.59 1.45 -15.59
CA ILE A 23 -13.15 1.76 -14.23
C ILE A 23 -13.11 0.45 -13.45
N VAL A 24 -11.93 0.06 -12.97
CA VAL A 24 -11.78 -1.15 -12.15
C VAL A 24 -11.82 -0.77 -10.68
N THR A 25 -12.89 -1.14 -9.97
CA THR A 25 -13.06 -0.83 -8.54
C THR A 25 -14.09 -1.73 -7.88
N ARG A 26 -13.97 -1.89 -6.55
CA ARG A 26 -14.99 -2.53 -5.69
C ARG A 26 -15.96 -1.51 -5.07
N GLU A 27 -15.68 -0.22 -5.25
CA GLU A 27 -16.45 0.88 -4.68
C GLU A 27 -17.34 1.51 -5.76
N GLU A 28 -18.39 0.79 -6.18
CA GLU A 28 -19.32 1.23 -7.24
C GLU A 28 -19.89 2.63 -6.99
N GLY A 29 -20.25 2.92 -5.73
CA GLY A 29 -20.78 4.22 -5.34
C GLY A 29 -19.81 5.37 -5.60
N GLU A 30 -18.51 5.17 -5.35
CA GLU A 30 -17.48 6.17 -5.65
C GLU A 30 -17.29 6.34 -7.16
N ALA A 31 -17.36 5.26 -7.94
CA ALA A 31 -17.28 5.32 -9.39
C ALA A 31 -18.45 6.09 -10.01
N LEU A 32 -19.67 5.88 -9.51
CA LEU A 32 -20.85 6.61 -9.96
C LEU A 32 -20.77 8.10 -9.63
N GLU A 33 -20.37 8.45 -8.41
CA GLU A 33 -20.13 9.85 -8.02
C GLU A 33 -19.02 10.50 -8.86
N LEU A 34 -17.98 9.75 -9.18
CA LEU A 34 -16.91 10.21 -10.07
C LEU A 34 -17.44 10.50 -11.49
N VAL A 35 -18.24 9.60 -12.06
CA VAL A 35 -18.87 9.80 -13.39
C VAL A 35 -19.75 11.04 -13.37
N ARG A 36 -20.60 11.20 -12.35
CA ARG A 36 -21.45 12.41 -12.19
C ARG A 36 -20.61 13.68 -12.06
N GLY A 37 -19.55 13.63 -11.25
CA GLY A 37 -18.63 14.73 -11.07
C GLY A 37 -17.86 15.11 -12.33
N ALA A 38 -17.55 14.14 -13.20
CA ALA A 38 -16.95 14.37 -14.51
C ALA A 38 -17.94 15.01 -15.49
N VAL A 39 -19.19 14.52 -15.53
CA VAL A 39 -20.27 15.13 -16.34
C VAL A 39 -20.52 16.59 -15.93
N ALA A 40 -20.59 16.87 -14.63
CA ALA A 40 -20.79 18.22 -14.12
C ALA A 40 -19.70 19.21 -14.59
N ARG A 41 -18.45 18.75 -14.76
CA ARG A 41 -17.32 19.57 -15.23
C ARG A 41 -17.37 19.90 -16.72
N LEU A 42 -18.04 19.07 -17.51
CA LEU A 42 -18.20 19.31 -18.95
C LEU A 42 -19.16 20.47 -19.24
N GLY A 43 -19.93 20.94 -18.24
CA GLY A 43 -20.96 21.96 -18.43
C GLY A 43 -22.11 21.51 -19.34
N SER A 44 -22.14 20.23 -19.72
CA SER A 44 -23.16 19.62 -20.57
C SER A 44 -24.28 19.01 -19.74
N ARG A 45 -25.51 19.02 -20.26
CA ARG A 45 -26.67 18.33 -19.64
C ARG A 45 -26.73 16.85 -20.03
N LEU A 46 -25.58 16.18 -20.15
CA LEU A 46 -25.57 14.75 -20.46
C LEU A 46 -26.27 14.01 -19.32
N ALA A 47 -27.28 13.20 -19.67
CA ALA A 47 -27.88 12.30 -18.70
C ALA A 47 -26.87 11.20 -18.32
N VAL A 48 -26.92 10.75 -17.07
CA VAL A 48 -26.23 9.54 -16.63
C VAL A 48 -27.29 8.46 -16.49
N GLN A 49 -27.15 7.41 -17.31
CA GLN A 49 -27.99 6.22 -17.26
C GLN A 49 -27.20 5.09 -16.63
N THR A 50 -27.84 4.26 -15.81
CA THR A 50 -27.19 3.16 -15.10
C THR A 50 -27.84 1.83 -15.47
N TRP A 51 -27.05 0.76 -15.54
CA TRP A 51 -27.53 -0.59 -15.72
C TRP A 51 -26.92 -1.52 -14.68
N SER A 52 -27.76 -2.41 -14.13
CA SER A 52 -27.33 -3.57 -13.36
C SER A 52 -28.17 -4.77 -13.75
N VAL A 53 -27.63 -5.98 -13.53
CA VAL A 53 -28.36 -7.23 -13.79
C VAL A 53 -29.68 -7.35 -12.99
N VAL A 54 -29.77 -6.68 -11.84
CA VAL A 54 -30.95 -6.74 -10.97
C VAL A 54 -32.01 -5.72 -11.37
N GLN A 55 -31.60 -4.52 -11.76
CA GLN A 55 -32.52 -3.41 -12.01
C GLN A 55 -32.77 -3.13 -13.50
N GLY A 56 -32.00 -3.71 -14.41
CA GLY A 56 -32.02 -3.29 -15.82
C GLY A 56 -31.55 -1.86 -16.00
N VAL A 57 -31.91 -1.24 -17.13
CA VAL A 57 -31.53 0.14 -17.48
C VAL A 57 -32.40 1.13 -16.70
N ARG A 58 -31.76 2.11 -16.07
CA ARG A 58 -32.38 3.28 -15.46
C ARG A 58 -31.93 4.55 -16.17
N ARG A 59 -32.90 5.38 -16.55
CA ARG A 59 -32.68 6.63 -17.29
C ARG A 59 -32.24 7.79 -16.41
N SER A 60 -32.49 7.66 -15.10
CA SER A 60 -32.19 8.64 -14.08
C SER A 60 -31.85 7.93 -12.77
N ASP A 61 -30.94 8.51 -12.01
CA ASP A 61 -30.60 8.07 -10.65
C ASP A 61 -31.60 8.60 -9.59
N VAL A 62 -32.60 9.38 -10.00
CA VAL A 62 -33.62 9.90 -9.08
C VAL A 62 -34.49 8.75 -8.57
N ALA A 63 -34.59 8.65 -7.24
CA ALA A 63 -35.44 7.68 -6.57
C ALA A 63 -36.89 7.80 -7.09
N GLY A 64 -37.36 6.77 -7.80
CA GLY A 64 -38.71 6.70 -8.36
C GLY A 64 -38.79 6.51 -9.88
N ASP A 65 -37.69 6.67 -10.63
CA ASP A 65 -37.69 6.38 -12.07
C ASP A 65 -37.80 4.85 -12.30
N PRO A 66 -38.85 4.36 -12.99
CA PRO A 66 -39.01 2.93 -13.21
C PRO A 66 -37.92 2.42 -14.16
N PRO A 67 -37.41 1.20 -13.93
CA PRO A 67 -36.47 0.60 -14.86
C PRO A 67 -37.14 0.35 -16.22
N VAL A 68 -36.33 0.38 -17.27
CA VAL A 68 -36.80 0.03 -18.62
C VAL A 68 -37.13 -1.47 -18.64
N PRO A 69 -38.36 -1.86 -19.02
CA PRO A 69 -38.75 -3.27 -19.06
C PRO A 69 -37.85 -4.12 -19.97
N ASP A 70 -37.64 -5.38 -19.60
CA ASP A 70 -36.91 -6.39 -20.38
C ASP A 70 -35.43 -6.04 -20.65
N THR A 71 -34.82 -5.26 -19.75
CA THR A 71 -33.40 -4.85 -19.86
C THR A 71 -32.51 -5.42 -18.77
N GLU A 72 -33.00 -6.33 -17.93
CA GLU A 72 -32.20 -7.06 -16.94
C GLU A 72 -31.14 -7.93 -17.62
N HIS A 73 -31.44 -8.44 -18.82
CA HIS A 73 -30.47 -9.17 -19.63
C HIS A 73 -29.45 -8.20 -20.28
N PRO A 74 -28.13 -8.43 -20.12
CA PRO A 74 -27.10 -7.50 -20.60
C PRO A 74 -27.19 -7.19 -22.11
N ALA A 75 -27.35 -8.22 -22.96
CA ALA A 75 -27.56 -8.00 -24.39
C ALA A 75 -28.77 -7.10 -24.70
N ALA A 76 -29.88 -7.21 -23.96
CA ALA A 76 -31.08 -6.41 -24.18
C ALA A 76 -30.84 -4.95 -23.78
N ALA A 77 -30.15 -4.70 -22.66
CA ALA A 77 -29.73 -3.36 -22.25
C ALA A 77 -28.80 -2.69 -23.27
N LEU A 78 -27.79 -3.40 -23.76
CA LEU A 78 -26.85 -2.88 -24.77
C LEU A 78 -27.56 -2.53 -26.09
N VAL A 79 -28.51 -3.38 -26.52
CA VAL A 79 -29.33 -3.12 -27.70
C VAL A 79 -30.26 -1.92 -27.46
N HIS A 80 -30.87 -1.83 -26.27
CA HIS A 80 -31.71 -0.69 -25.90
C HIS A 80 -30.93 0.62 -26.01
N TRP A 81 -29.75 0.71 -25.40
CA TRP A 81 -28.91 1.91 -25.45
C TRP A 81 -28.45 2.33 -26.85
N ARG A 82 -28.31 1.36 -27.78
CA ARG A 82 -27.99 1.65 -29.18
C ARG A 82 -29.20 2.18 -29.95
N LEU A 83 -30.39 1.67 -29.66
CA LEU A 83 -31.62 2.01 -30.39
C LEU A 83 -32.34 3.20 -29.78
N GLU A 84 -32.00 3.60 -28.55
CA GLU A 84 -32.69 4.65 -27.82
C GLU A 84 -32.57 6.01 -28.55
N PRO A 85 -33.70 6.57 -29.02
CA PRO A 85 -33.70 7.90 -29.59
C PRO A 85 -33.61 8.92 -28.46
N GLY A 86 -32.56 9.75 -28.44
CA GLY A 86 -32.40 10.73 -27.37
C GLY A 86 -31.16 11.59 -27.49
N PRO A 87 -31.02 12.59 -26.60
CA PRO A 87 -29.77 13.32 -26.45
C PRO A 87 -28.65 12.36 -26.02
N PRO A 88 -27.39 12.68 -26.35
CA PRO A 88 -26.25 11.90 -25.89
C PRO A 88 -26.25 11.76 -24.37
N ALA A 89 -25.88 10.56 -23.89
CA ALA A 89 -25.86 10.20 -22.49
C ALA A 89 -24.60 9.41 -22.14
N ILE A 90 -24.16 9.54 -20.89
CA ILE A 90 -23.17 8.65 -20.30
C ILE A 90 -23.90 7.43 -19.76
N ARG A 91 -23.51 6.24 -20.23
CA ARG A 91 -24.16 4.97 -19.90
C ARG A 91 -23.22 4.18 -19.02
N VAL A 92 -23.61 3.91 -17.79
CA VAL A 92 -22.79 3.17 -16.82
C VAL A 92 -23.33 1.76 -16.68
N ALA A 93 -22.52 0.75 -16.99
CA ALA A 93 -22.85 -0.65 -16.76
C ALA A 93 -22.06 -1.17 -15.56
N LEU A 94 -22.76 -1.69 -14.56
CA LEU A 94 -22.18 -2.29 -13.36
C LEU A 94 -21.98 -3.80 -13.59
N ASP A 95 -20.76 -4.27 -13.36
CA ASP A 95 -20.33 -5.69 -13.47
C ASP A 95 -20.65 -6.36 -14.82
N LEU A 96 -20.66 -5.58 -15.91
CA LEU A 96 -20.97 -6.13 -17.24
C LEU A 96 -19.94 -7.18 -17.68
N ALA A 97 -18.67 -7.04 -17.26
CA ALA A 97 -17.60 -7.93 -17.66
C ALA A 97 -17.87 -9.41 -17.32
N ASP A 98 -18.46 -9.68 -16.16
CA ASP A 98 -18.78 -11.04 -15.70
C ASP A 98 -19.90 -11.69 -16.53
N HIS A 99 -20.67 -10.86 -17.24
CA HIS A 99 -21.79 -11.29 -18.07
C HIS A 99 -21.42 -11.39 -19.56
N LEU A 100 -20.15 -11.21 -19.94
CA LEU A 100 -19.67 -11.36 -21.32
C LEU A 100 -19.28 -12.80 -21.66
N ALA A 101 -20.14 -13.76 -21.33
CA ALA A 101 -19.91 -15.17 -21.62
C ALA A 101 -20.50 -15.60 -22.98
N ASP A 102 -21.61 -14.99 -23.41
CA ASP A 102 -22.33 -15.39 -24.61
C ASP A 102 -22.04 -14.50 -25.83
N ALA A 103 -22.13 -15.09 -27.02
CA ALA A 103 -21.81 -14.40 -28.28
C ALA A 103 -22.75 -13.22 -28.57
N ARG A 104 -24.00 -13.25 -28.08
CA ARG A 104 -24.99 -12.19 -28.33
C ARG A 104 -24.64 -10.94 -27.54
N THR A 105 -24.30 -11.07 -26.26
CA THR A 105 -23.87 -9.94 -25.43
C THR A 105 -22.57 -9.34 -25.95
N VAL A 106 -21.59 -10.18 -26.32
CA VAL A 106 -20.33 -9.70 -26.91
C VAL A 106 -20.56 -8.94 -28.23
N ARG A 107 -21.47 -9.43 -29.08
CA ARG A 107 -21.84 -8.75 -30.33
C ARG A 107 -22.55 -7.42 -30.06
N ALA A 108 -23.51 -7.41 -29.15
CA ALA A 108 -24.24 -6.19 -28.77
C ALA A 108 -23.30 -5.11 -28.21
N LEU A 109 -22.31 -5.50 -27.39
CA LEU A 109 -21.29 -4.60 -26.87
C LEU A 109 -20.47 -3.98 -28.02
N ARG A 110 -19.97 -4.80 -28.95
CA ARG A 110 -19.22 -4.32 -30.12
C ARG A 110 -20.03 -3.32 -30.94
N GLU A 111 -21.29 -3.65 -31.20
CA GLU A 111 -22.17 -2.79 -31.99
C GLU A 111 -22.49 -1.47 -31.28
N LEU A 112 -22.67 -1.47 -29.96
CA LEU A 112 -22.85 -0.24 -29.19
C LEU A 112 -21.59 0.63 -29.19
N VAL A 113 -20.42 0.04 -28.93
CA VAL A 113 -19.15 0.80 -28.90
C VAL A 113 -18.82 1.40 -30.27
N GLU A 114 -19.08 0.68 -31.35
CA GLU A 114 -18.90 1.21 -32.72
C GLU A 114 -19.88 2.36 -33.00
N HIS A 115 -21.15 2.19 -32.61
CA HIS A 115 -22.15 3.24 -32.76
C HIS A 115 -21.76 4.52 -32.01
N LEU A 116 -21.30 4.42 -30.77
CA LEU A 116 -20.82 5.57 -29.99
C LEU A 116 -19.58 6.23 -30.61
N ARG A 117 -18.71 5.43 -31.24
CA ARG A 117 -17.55 5.93 -31.98
C ARG A 117 -17.98 6.72 -33.22
N ASP A 118 -18.95 6.21 -33.98
CA ASP A 118 -19.49 6.89 -35.15
C ASP A 118 -20.21 8.20 -34.78
N GLU A 119 -21.01 8.19 -33.71
CA GLU A 119 -21.61 9.40 -33.14
C GLU A 119 -20.53 10.43 -32.77
N GLY A 120 -19.43 9.97 -32.15
CA GLY A 120 -18.28 10.81 -31.81
C GLY A 120 -17.64 11.48 -33.02
N HIS A 121 -17.43 10.73 -34.11
CA HIS A 121 -16.87 11.27 -35.36
C HIS A 121 -17.83 12.25 -36.05
N ALA A 122 -19.13 11.91 -36.13
CA ALA A 122 -20.13 12.79 -36.71
C ALA A 122 -20.24 14.11 -35.94
N ALA A 123 -20.21 14.04 -34.60
CA ALA A 123 -20.19 15.22 -33.74
C ALA A 123 -18.93 16.07 -33.92
N ALA A 124 -17.78 15.46 -34.25
CA ALA A 124 -16.52 16.16 -34.52
C ALA A 124 -16.59 17.03 -35.79
N LEU A 125 -17.20 16.49 -36.84
CA LEU A 125 -17.36 17.20 -38.12
C LEU A 125 -18.35 18.37 -38.03
N GLN A 126 -19.29 18.31 -37.09
CA GLN A 126 -20.33 19.32 -36.89
C GLN A 126 -20.00 20.36 -35.81
N SER A 127 -18.90 20.17 -35.04
CA SER A 127 -18.52 21.11 -33.97
C SER A 127 -17.70 22.29 -34.51
N SER A 128 -18.26 23.50 -34.46
CA SER A 128 -17.48 24.74 -34.53
C SER A 128 -16.56 24.86 -33.30
N PRO A 129 -15.35 25.42 -33.42
CA PRO A 129 -14.36 25.50 -32.33
C PRO A 129 -14.80 26.31 -31.11
N GLU A 130 -15.91 27.05 -31.17
CA GLU A 130 -16.40 27.92 -30.10
C GLU A 130 -17.39 27.26 -29.11
N ALA A 131 -17.91 26.06 -29.41
CA ALA A 131 -18.88 25.39 -28.54
C ALA A 131 -18.27 24.14 -27.88
N GLY A 132 -17.71 24.30 -26.67
CA GLY A 132 -17.18 23.22 -25.83
C GLY A 132 -18.23 22.21 -25.30
N ILE A 133 -19.30 21.96 -26.04
CA ILE A 133 -20.41 21.08 -25.66
C ILE A 133 -20.14 19.68 -26.22
N VAL A 134 -19.94 18.70 -25.34
CA VAL A 134 -19.84 17.28 -25.70
C VAL A 134 -21.19 16.79 -26.22
N ARG A 135 -21.21 16.26 -27.45
CA ARG A 135 -22.42 15.80 -28.15
C ARG A 135 -22.44 14.29 -28.45
N SER A 136 -21.49 13.53 -27.90
CA SER A 136 -21.41 12.07 -28.08
C SER A 136 -21.61 11.36 -26.75
N GLY A 137 -22.28 10.20 -26.78
CA GLY A 137 -22.36 9.35 -25.60
C GLY A 137 -21.07 8.57 -25.34
N THR A 138 -20.91 8.07 -24.12
CA THR A 138 -19.81 7.17 -23.73
C THR A 138 -20.39 6.03 -22.89
N LEU A 139 -19.90 4.81 -23.13
CA LEU A 139 -20.12 3.67 -22.25
C LEU A 139 -19.03 3.66 -21.17
N VAL A 140 -19.44 3.59 -19.90
CA VAL A 140 -18.57 3.43 -18.75
C VAL A 140 -18.85 2.08 -18.12
N LEU A 141 -17.84 1.23 -18.04
CA LEU A 141 -17.90 -0.06 -17.39
C LEU A 141 -17.31 0.08 -15.99
N VAL A 142 -18.08 -0.22 -14.96
CA VAL A 142 -17.60 -0.28 -13.58
C VAL A 142 -17.57 -1.75 -13.21
N ASP A 143 -16.38 -2.33 -13.22
CA ASP A 143 -16.18 -3.76 -12.96
C ASP A 143 -15.19 -3.95 -11.80
N HIS A 144 -15.28 -5.08 -11.12
CA HIS A 144 -14.33 -5.46 -10.07
C HIS A 144 -13.28 -6.48 -10.55
N ALA A 145 -13.56 -7.24 -11.61
CA ALA A 145 -12.63 -8.20 -12.21
C ALA A 145 -11.44 -7.48 -12.85
N GLU A 146 -10.24 -8.05 -12.84
CA GLU A 146 -9.11 -7.44 -13.58
C GLU A 146 -8.96 -8.05 -14.99
N VAL A 147 -9.05 -9.37 -15.06
CA VAL A 147 -9.04 -10.13 -16.30
C VAL A 147 -10.41 -10.05 -16.96
N VAL A 148 -10.44 -9.69 -18.24
CA VAL A 148 -11.66 -9.59 -19.03
C VAL A 148 -11.50 -10.28 -20.36
N PRO A 149 -12.60 -10.62 -21.06
CA PRO A 149 -12.52 -11.18 -22.40
C PRO A 149 -11.69 -10.26 -23.34
N PRO A 150 -10.84 -10.81 -24.23
CA PRO A 150 -9.94 -10.03 -25.10
C PRO A 150 -10.65 -8.97 -25.96
N VAL A 151 -11.92 -9.20 -26.27
CA VAL A 151 -12.77 -8.21 -26.95
C VAL A 151 -12.84 -6.90 -26.17
N LEU A 152 -12.99 -6.96 -24.85
CA LEU A 152 -13.17 -5.77 -24.00
C LEU A 152 -11.87 -4.99 -23.86
N GLU A 153 -10.72 -5.68 -23.77
CA GLU A 153 -9.39 -5.05 -23.72
C GLU A 153 -9.13 -4.19 -24.96
N SER A 154 -9.63 -4.61 -26.14
CA SER A 154 -9.48 -3.87 -27.39
C SER A 154 -10.44 -2.69 -27.55
N LEU A 155 -11.57 -2.70 -26.83
CA LEU A 155 -12.66 -1.73 -27.01
C LEU A 155 -12.66 -0.63 -25.97
N ALA A 156 -12.20 -0.91 -24.75
CA ALA A 156 -12.30 -0.01 -23.61
C ALA A 156 -10.96 0.59 -23.20
N VAL A 157 -10.95 1.89 -22.94
CA VAL A 157 -9.81 2.55 -22.29
C VAL A 157 -9.88 2.28 -20.79
N ARG A 158 -8.84 1.64 -20.24
CA ARG A 158 -8.72 1.42 -18.79
C ARG A 158 -8.50 2.76 -18.07
N PHE A 159 -9.31 3.02 -17.05
CA PHE A 159 -9.23 4.17 -16.16
C PHE A 159 -8.90 3.70 -14.75
N ASP A 160 -7.67 3.96 -14.32
CA ASP A 160 -7.23 3.64 -12.96
C ASP A 160 -7.53 4.81 -12.00
N LEU A 161 -8.29 4.50 -10.94
CA LEU A 161 -8.56 5.44 -9.86
C LEU A 161 -7.28 5.80 -9.09
N THR A 162 -7.20 7.05 -8.67
CA THR A 162 -6.17 7.53 -7.74
C THR A 162 -6.74 7.64 -6.34
N LEU A 163 -5.88 7.47 -5.33
CA LEU A 163 -6.27 7.71 -3.95
C LEU A 163 -6.50 9.21 -3.72
N PRO A 164 -7.44 9.57 -2.84
CA PRO A 164 -7.83 10.96 -2.63
C PRO A 164 -6.67 11.78 -2.06
N ASP A 165 -6.53 13.01 -2.56
CA ASP A 165 -5.57 13.99 -2.03
C ASP A 165 -6.08 14.63 -0.72
N ASP A 166 -5.23 15.43 -0.08
CA ASP A 166 -5.57 16.13 1.17
C ASP A 166 -6.85 16.98 1.05
N GLY A 167 -7.08 17.60 -0.11
CA GLY A 167 -8.26 18.43 -0.36
C GLY A 167 -9.54 17.59 -0.41
N ALA A 168 -9.49 16.47 -1.12
CA ALA A 168 -10.58 15.51 -1.22
C ALA A 168 -10.88 14.84 0.13
N ILE A 169 -9.85 14.44 0.88
CA ILE A 169 -10.00 13.89 2.25
C ILE A 169 -10.64 14.95 3.15
N GLN A 170 -10.16 16.19 3.14
CA GLN A 170 -10.72 17.26 3.96
C GLN A 170 -12.20 17.54 3.61
N ALA A 171 -12.53 17.55 2.32
CA ALA A 171 -13.91 17.72 1.86
C ALA A 171 -14.80 16.55 2.33
N GLN A 172 -14.28 15.33 2.29
CA GLN A 172 -14.99 14.15 2.76
C GLN A 172 -15.23 14.18 4.26
N VAL A 173 -14.21 14.47 5.08
CA VAL A 173 -14.35 14.64 6.54
C VAL A 173 -15.45 15.65 6.86
N ARG A 174 -15.45 16.81 6.18
CA ARG A 174 -16.49 17.83 6.36
C ARG A 174 -17.87 17.34 5.98
N ARG A 175 -18.01 16.64 4.85
CA ARG A 175 -19.30 16.06 4.42
C ARG A 175 -19.82 15.04 5.43
N THR A 176 -18.96 14.16 5.92
CA THR A 176 -19.33 13.14 6.93
C THR A 176 -19.79 13.80 8.22
N VAL A 177 -19.01 14.74 8.78
CA VAL A 177 -19.39 15.45 10.02
C VAL A 177 -20.70 16.22 9.84
N GLN A 178 -20.89 16.91 8.70
CA GLN A 178 -22.14 17.61 8.42
C GLN A 178 -23.34 16.67 8.29
N ARG A 179 -23.16 15.51 7.66
CA ARG A 179 -24.20 14.48 7.57
C ARG A 179 -24.60 14.00 8.96
N LEU A 180 -23.62 13.64 9.80
CA LEU A 180 -23.85 13.19 11.17
C LEU A 180 -24.53 14.28 12.01
N HIS A 181 -24.09 15.53 11.91
CA HIS A 181 -24.68 16.65 12.64
C HIS A 181 -26.17 16.89 12.29
N ARG A 182 -26.59 16.62 11.04
CA ARG A 182 -28.01 16.72 10.64
C ARG A 182 -28.86 15.61 11.24
N GLU A 183 -28.30 14.41 11.39
CA GLU A 183 -28.99 13.29 12.02
C GLU A 183 -29.09 13.49 13.54
N ARG A 184 -27.98 13.90 14.18
CA ARG A 184 -27.89 14.23 15.60
C ARG A 184 -26.80 15.29 15.82
N PRO A 185 -27.03 16.34 16.64
CA PRO A 185 -26.02 17.38 16.87
C PRO A 185 -24.68 16.80 17.37
N VAL A 186 -23.62 17.15 16.67
CA VAL A 186 -22.21 16.85 16.99
C VAL A 186 -21.53 18.13 17.45
N ASP A 187 -20.81 18.07 18.58
CA ASP A 187 -19.97 19.17 19.08
C ASP A 187 -18.62 19.16 18.35
N VAL A 188 -18.31 20.25 17.62
CA VAL A 188 -17.09 20.32 16.78
C VAL A 188 -16.21 21.43 17.31
N ASP A 189 -15.12 21.05 17.97
CA ASP A 189 -14.08 21.96 18.45
C ASP A 189 -12.74 21.60 17.81
N MET A 190 -12.45 22.18 16.65
CA MET A 190 -11.22 21.91 15.92
C MET A 190 -10.52 23.17 15.43
N SER A 191 -9.27 23.29 15.82
CA SER A 191 -8.34 24.22 15.18
C SER A 191 -8.00 23.77 13.75
N LYS A 192 -7.58 24.71 12.89
CA LYS A 192 -7.10 24.40 11.53
C LYS A 192 -5.92 23.41 11.54
N GLY A 193 -5.08 23.45 12.58
CA GLY A 193 -3.92 22.57 12.73
C GLY A 193 -4.32 21.12 13.00
N VAL A 194 -5.31 20.91 13.88
CA VAL A 194 -5.82 19.57 14.22
C VAL A 194 -6.49 18.92 13.01
N LEU A 195 -7.34 19.65 12.28
CA LEU A 195 -7.94 19.14 11.04
C LEU A 195 -6.87 18.72 10.03
N ALA A 196 -5.81 19.52 9.85
CA ALA A 196 -4.71 19.16 8.95
C ALA A 196 -3.96 17.90 9.42
N SER A 197 -3.85 17.69 10.73
CA SER A 197 -3.29 16.47 11.31
C SER A 197 -4.18 15.25 11.01
N ILE A 198 -5.49 15.35 11.21
CA ILE A 198 -6.46 14.28 10.90
C ILE A 198 -6.40 13.92 9.41
N VAL A 199 -6.41 14.92 8.52
CA VAL A 199 -6.31 14.70 7.07
C VAL A 199 -5.02 13.96 6.71
N LYS A 200 -3.87 14.38 7.26
CA LYS A 200 -2.59 13.68 7.06
C LYS A 200 -2.64 12.24 7.55
N ASN A 201 -3.25 12.01 8.72
CA ASN A 201 -3.39 10.67 9.28
C ASN A 201 -4.31 9.79 8.44
N LEU A 202 -5.29 10.33 7.72
CA LEU A 202 -6.22 9.57 6.86
C LEU A 202 -5.67 9.27 5.45
N ARG A 203 -4.52 9.83 5.05
CA ARG A 203 -3.89 9.54 3.76
C ARG A 203 -3.73 8.04 3.50
N GLY A 204 -3.93 7.62 2.25
CA GLY A 204 -3.85 6.20 1.86
C GLY A 204 -5.15 5.42 2.00
N LEU A 205 -6.22 6.04 2.50
CA LEU A 205 -7.57 5.47 2.55
C LEU A 205 -8.42 5.96 1.37
N THR A 206 -9.40 5.14 0.96
CA THR A 206 -10.47 5.57 0.03
C THR A 206 -11.43 6.54 0.71
N LEU A 207 -12.28 7.26 -0.04
CA LEU A 207 -13.21 8.23 0.53
C LEU A 207 -14.27 7.56 1.43
N ARG A 208 -14.70 6.35 1.07
CA ARG A 208 -15.56 5.51 1.90
C ARG A 208 -14.87 5.08 3.18
N GLN A 209 -13.61 4.66 3.11
CA GLN A 209 -12.84 4.31 4.30
C GLN A 209 -12.67 5.52 5.23
N VAL A 210 -12.47 6.72 4.67
CA VAL A 210 -12.48 7.97 5.44
C VAL A 210 -13.83 8.20 6.13
N ASP A 211 -14.95 8.05 5.40
CA ASP A 211 -16.30 8.18 5.99
C ASP A 211 -16.52 7.18 7.14
N LEU A 212 -16.07 5.94 6.97
CA LEU A 212 -16.15 4.91 8.01
C LEU A 212 -15.35 5.28 9.26
N VAL A 213 -14.09 5.69 9.12
CA VAL A 213 -13.25 6.08 10.27
C VAL A 213 -13.85 7.27 11.01
N ILE A 214 -14.28 8.31 10.28
CA ILE A 214 -14.86 9.49 10.91
C ILE A 214 -16.20 9.18 11.57
N THR A 215 -17.02 8.32 10.94
CA THR A 215 -18.28 7.87 11.54
C THR A 215 -18.04 7.11 12.84
N ASP A 216 -17.08 6.18 12.87
CA ASP A 216 -16.70 5.41 14.07
C ASP A 216 -16.22 6.33 15.21
N VAL A 217 -15.34 7.28 14.87
CA VAL A 217 -14.79 8.25 15.83
C VAL A 217 -15.90 9.11 16.45
N VAL A 218 -16.78 9.68 15.64
CA VAL A 218 -17.83 10.58 16.13
C VAL A 218 -18.97 9.79 16.82
N ALA A 219 -19.15 8.50 16.51
CA ALA A 219 -20.25 7.71 17.06
C ALA A 219 -20.16 7.51 18.58
N ASP A 220 -18.96 7.40 19.14
CA ASP A 220 -18.77 7.05 20.56
C ASP A 220 -19.19 8.18 21.51
N ASP A 221 -18.68 9.40 21.31
CA ASP A 221 -18.83 10.51 22.25
C ASP A 221 -19.54 11.75 21.65
N ARG A 222 -19.83 11.72 20.34
CA ARG A 222 -20.47 12.82 19.59
C ARG A 222 -19.69 14.11 19.62
N ARG A 223 -18.38 14.02 19.81
CA ARG A 223 -17.47 15.14 19.67
C ARG A 223 -16.59 14.91 18.45
N PHE A 224 -16.06 16.00 17.94
CA PHE A 224 -15.00 15.95 16.95
C PHE A 224 -13.95 16.99 17.31
N ASP A 225 -12.92 16.55 18.03
CA ASP A 225 -11.90 17.39 18.63
C ASP A 225 -10.47 16.79 18.54
N GLU A 226 -9.49 17.36 19.24
CA GLU A 226 -8.09 16.89 19.20
C GLU A 226 -7.89 15.50 19.82
N ALA A 227 -8.74 15.10 20.78
CA ALA A 227 -8.66 13.79 21.43
C ALA A 227 -8.98 12.63 20.47
N ASP A 228 -9.53 12.94 19.30
CA ASP A 228 -9.85 11.95 18.26
C ASP A 228 -8.67 11.56 17.38
N VAL A 229 -7.56 12.32 17.38
CA VAL A 229 -6.40 12.01 16.54
C VAL A 229 -5.87 10.59 16.78
N PRO A 230 -5.66 10.11 18.04
CA PRO A 230 -5.29 8.72 18.30
C PRO A 230 -6.32 7.71 17.80
N ARG A 231 -7.61 8.02 17.90
CA ARG A 231 -8.72 7.15 17.48
C ARG A 231 -8.76 7.02 15.96
N VAL A 232 -8.55 8.12 15.22
CA VAL A 232 -8.39 8.14 13.76
C VAL A 232 -7.21 7.26 13.33
N ILE A 233 -6.06 7.36 14.02
CA ILE A 233 -4.89 6.52 13.73
C ILE A 233 -5.23 5.04 13.95
N ALA A 234 -5.89 4.71 15.06
CA ALA A 234 -6.31 3.34 15.35
C ALA A 234 -7.31 2.79 14.32
N GLY A 235 -8.32 3.58 13.92
CA GLY A 235 -9.29 3.22 12.89
C GLY A 235 -8.62 2.95 11.54
N LYS A 236 -7.68 3.82 11.13
CA LYS A 236 -6.88 3.60 9.92
C LYS A 236 -6.08 2.30 9.98
N ARG A 237 -5.40 2.03 11.10
CA ARG A 237 -4.62 0.80 11.28
C ARG A 237 -5.49 -0.44 11.09
N ARG A 238 -6.71 -0.43 11.65
CA ARG A 238 -7.68 -1.53 11.53
C ARG A 238 -8.10 -1.77 10.08
N LEU A 239 -8.37 -0.71 9.31
CA LEU A 239 -8.77 -0.83 7.91
C LEU A 239 -7.65 -1.36 7.01
N LEU A 240 -6.40 -0.99 7.27
CA LEU A 240 -5.26 -1.52 6.51
C LEU A 240 -4.98 -2.99 6.86
N ALA A 241 -5.07 -3.36 8.14
CA ALA A 241 -4.83 -4.73 8.59
C ALA A 241 -5.90 -5.73 8.12
N GLY A 242 -7.17 -5.31 8.00
CA GLY A 242 -8.29 -6.22 7.71
C GLY A 242 -8.41 -6.67 6.24
N ALA A 243 -7.77 -5.99 5.28
CA ALA A 243 -7.97 -6.27 3.85
C ALA A 243 -6.74 -6.03 2.95
N GLY A 244 -5.67 -5.42 3.47
CA GLY A 244 -4.52 -4.99 2.68
C GLY A 244 -3.30 -5.91 2.84
N LEU A 245 -2.34 -5.79 1.91
CA LEU A 245 -1.00 -6.36 2.05
C LEU A 245 -0.10 -5.53 2.98
N LEU A 246 -0.58 -4.37 3.43
CA LEU A 246 0.18 -3.41 4.23
C LEU A 246 -0.27 -3.43 5.68
N GLU A 247 0.70 -3.57 6.57
CA GLU A 247 0.52 -3.52 8.01
C GLU A 247 1.30 -2.35 8.61
N PHE A 248 0.71 -1.63 9.56
CA PHE A 248 1.47 -0.67 10.37
C PHE A 248 2.29 -1.40 11.43
N VAL A 249 3.60 -1.19 11.40
CA VAL A 249 4.49 -1.79 12.41
C VAL A 249 4.86 -0.77 13.46
N GLU A 250 4.71 -1.17 14.72
CA GLU A 250 5.18 -0.38 15.85
C GLU A 250 6.72 -0.32 15.84
N SER A 251 7.21 0.91 15.86
CA SER A 251 8.62 1.22 15.93
C SER A 251 8.96 1.71 17.35
N PRO A 252 10.17 1.42 17.86
CA PRO A 252 10.64 1.90 19.16
C PRO A 252 10.47 3.42 19.31
N ALA A 253 10.35 3.90 20.55
CA ALA A 253 10.22 5.33 20.81
C ALA A 253 11.54 6.07 20.58
N SER A 254 12.68 5.43 20.88
CA SER A 254 14.02 5.97 20.67
C SER A 254 14.94 5.01 19.91
N MET A 255 15.92 5.60 19.20
CA MET A 255 17.04 4.88 18.59
C MET A 255 17.96 4.22 19.62
N ASP A 256 17.92 4.66 20.88
CA ASP A 256 18.76 4.14 21.97
C ASP A 256 18.35 2.74 22.42
N GLU A 257 17.11 2.34 22.09
CA GLU A 257 16.57 0.98 22.29
C GLU A 257 17.12 -0.03 21.27
N ILE A 258 17.99 0.42 20.35
CA ILE A 258 18.55 -0.38 19.27
C ILE A 258 20.08 -0.39 19.41
N GLY A 259 20.63 -1.53 19.85
CA GLY A 259 22.07 -1.75 19.93
C GLY A 259 22.72 -1.89 18.55
N GLY A 260 23.90 -1.30 18.36
CA GLY A 260 24.66 -1.36 17.10
C GLY A 260 24.07 -0.53 15.96
N LEU A 261 24.32 -0.97 14.74
CA LEU A 261 23.99 -0.37 13.45
C LEU A 261 24.63 1.02 13.23
N ASP A 262 25.83 1.25 13.74
CA ASP A 262 26.44 2.60 13.80
C ASP A 262 26.72 3.21 12.41
N ARG A 263 27.19 2.42 11.45
CA ARG A 263 27.34 2.89 10.06
C ARG A 263 25.99 3.20 9.42
N LEU A 264 24.99 2.34 9.62
CA LEU A 264 23.64 2.57 9.11
C LEU A 264 23.06 3.85 9.73
N LYS A 265 23.12 4.02 11.04
CA LYS A 265 22.64 5.22 11.77
C LYS A 265 23.30 6.49 11.24
N ARG A 266 24.62 6.49 11.04
CA ARG A 266 25.35 7.62 10.43
C ARG A 266 24.90 7.91 9.00
N TRP A 267 24.73 6.87 8.19
CA TRP A 267 24.27 6.99 6.81
C TRP A 267 22.86 7.59 6.72
N LEU A 268 21.96 7.19 7.64
CA LEU A 268 20.60 7.70 7.75
C LEU A 268 20.54 9.15 8.23
N ALA A 269 21.39 9.52 9.19
CA ALA A 269 21.45 10.88 9.71
C ALA A 269 21.83 11.87 8.61
N ALA A 270 22.80 11.52 7.75
CA ALA A 270 23.23 12.35 6.63
C ALA A 270 22.14 12.58 5.57
N ARG A 271 21.16 11.67 5.45
CA ARG A 271 20.11 11.69 4.42
C ARG A 271 18.74 12.10 4.92
N LYS A 272 18.57 12.24 6.23
CA LYS A 272 17.29 12.63 6.85
C LYS A 272 16.73 13.89 6.22
N ARG A 273 17.52 14.95 6.09
CA ARG A 273 17.07 16.22 5.51
C ARG A 273 16.58 16.07 4.07
N ALA A 274 17.39 15.46 3.20
CA ALA A 274 17.05 15.22 1.80
C ALA A 274 15.78 14.37 1.63
N PHE A 275 15.53 13.40 2.51
CA PHE A 275 14.29 12.64 2.51
C PHE A 275 13.07 13.49 2.89
N LEU A 276 13.19 14.29 3.95
CA LEU A 276 12.08 15.09 4.48
C LEU A 276 11.64 16.21 3.52
N THR A 277 12.57 16.72 2.71
CA THR A 277 12.28 17.77 1.71
C THR A 277 11.85 17.20 0.35
N GLY A 278 11.91 15.88 0.15
CA GLY A 278 11.66 15.26 -1.16
C GLY A 278 12.80 15.50 -2.17
N GLY A 279 14.02 15.70 -1.68
CA GLY A 279 15.21 16.10 -2.44
C GLY A 279 15.62 17.54 -2.14
N GLU A 280 16.86 17.88 -2.52
CA GLU A 280 17.38 19.25 -2.49
C GLU A 280 17.99 19.59 -3.87
N GLN A 281 18.35 20.86 -4.11
CA GLN A 281 18.96 21.25 -5.39
C GLN A 281 20.21 20.40 -5.68
N GLY A 282 20.11 19.53 -6.69
CA GLY A 282 21.17 18.62 -7.11
C GLY A 282 21.29 17.30 -6.31
N ILE A 283 20.51 17.11 -5.25
CA ILE A 283 20.55 15.89 -4.42
C ILE A 283 19.18 15.18 -4.49
N PRO A 284 19.08 14.02 -5.16
CA PRO A 284 17.84 13.26 -5.20
C PRO A 284 17.45 12.76 -3.81
N ALA A 285 16.15 12.63 -3.55
CA ALA A 285 15.66 11.98 -2.34
C ALA A 285 16.19 10.54 -2.27
N PRO A 286 16.61 10.06 -1.08
CA PRO A 286 17.01 8.67 -0.91
C PRO A 286 15.79 7.77 -1.20
N ARG A 287 16.03 6.72 -1.98
CA ARG A 287 15.03 5.77 -2.44
C ARG A 287 14.93 4.57 -1.50
N GLY A 288 16.03 3.94 -1.11
CA GLY A 288 15.93 2.74 -0.29
C GLY A 288 17.24 2.03 0.00
N VAL A 289 17.16 1.04 0.87
CA VAL A 289 18.28 0.16 1.24
C VAL A 289 17.87 -1.30 1.17
N LEU A 290 18.81 -2.15 0.79
CA LEU A 290 18.73 -3.59 0.95
C LEU A 290 19.56 -3.99 2.17
N LEU A 291 18.93 -4.68 3.12
CA LEU A 291 19.53 -5.23 4.31
C LEU A 291 19.75 -6.73 4.09
N LEU A 292 20.97 -7.10 3.70
CA LEU A 292 21.40 -8.49 3.62
C LEU A 292 21.99 -8.89 4.97
N GLY A 293 21.80 -10.11 5.44
CA GLY A 293 22.48 -10.51 6.66
C GLY A 293 22.03 -11.83 7.23
N VAL A 294 22.70 -12.25 8.31
CA VAL A 294 22.39 -13.48 9.03
C VAL A 294 20.99 -13.39 9.63
N GLN A 295 20.26 -14.51 9.64
CA GLN A 295 18.93 -14.59 10.26
C GLN A 295 19.03 -14.22 11.75
N GLY A 296 18.07 -13.45 12.26
CA GLY A 296 18.07 -13.00 13.66
C GLY A 296 19.09 -11.90 14.01
N ALA A 297 19.94 -11.46 13.08
CA ALA A 297 20.96 -10.42 13.32
C ALA A 297 20.41 -8.98 13.41
N GLY A 298 19.09 -8.79 13.35
CA GLY A 298 18.46 -7.47 13.54
C GLY A 298 18.06 -6.73 12.27
N LYS A 299 17.94 -7.39 11.11
CA LYS A 299 17.45 -6.74 9.87
C LYS A 299 16.09 -6.07 10.02
N SER A 300 15.12 -6.76 10.64
CA SER A 300 13.79 -6.21 10.94
C SER A 300 13.88 -5.04 11.94
N LEU A 301 14.82 -5.12 12.88
CA LEU A 301 15.09 -4.04 13.84
C LEU A 301 15.69 -2.81 13.14
N SER A 302 16.55 -2.99 12.14
CA SER A 302 17.08 -1.92 11.30
C SER A 302 15.97 -1.17 10.55
N ALA A 303 14.95 -1.87 10.04
CA ALA A 303 13.78 -1.22 9.42
C ALA A 303 13.03 -0.31 10.43
N LYS A 304 12.82 -0.81 11.65
CA LYS A 304 12.26 -0.04 12.77
C LYS A 304 13.14 1.15 13.16
N ALA A 305 14.47 0.98 13.14
CA ALA A 305 15.44 2.04 13.39
C ALA A 305 15.32 3.17 12.36
N ILE A 306 15.20 2.84 11.08
CA ILE A 306 15.05 3.82 10.00
C ILE A 306 13.78 4.66 10.20
N ALA A 307 12.65 4.01 10.47
CA ALA A 307 11.38 4.69 10.74
C ALA A 307 11.45 5.60 11.97
N THR A 308 12.05 5.10 13.06
CA THR A 308 12.24 5.85 14.32
C THR A 308 13.13 7.07 14.12
N GLY A 309 14.31 6.88 13.52
CA GLY A 309 15.29 7.94 13.30
C GLY A 309 14.80 9.07 12.40
N TRP A 310 13.90 8.76 11.47
CA TRP A 310 13.26 9.75 10.60
C TRP A 310 11.90 10.24 11.09
N GLN A 311 11.36 9.66 12.17
CA GLN A 311 10.03 9.97 12.72
C GLN A 311 8.94 9.82 11.64
N ARG A 312 8.98 8.69 10.93
CA ARG A 312 8.04 8.36 9.86
C ARG A 312 7.35 7.05 10.14
N PRO A 313 6.10 6.87 9.68
CA PRO A 313 5.41 5.62 9.86
C PRO A 313 6.11 4.48 9.13
N LEU A 314 6.12 3.30 9.75
CA LEU A 314 6.63 2.06 9.17
C LEU A 314 5.47 1.21 8.66
N LEU A 315 5.47 0.93 7.37
CA LEU A 315 4.55 0.01 6.72
C LEU A 315 5.30 -1.26 6.38
N ARG A 316 4.80 -2.42 6.80
CA ARG A 316 5.31 -3.72 6.37
C ARG A 316 4.44 -4.23 5.23
N LEU A 317 5.05 -4.59 4.13
CA LEU A 317 4.42 -5.34 3.06
C LEU A 317 4.65 -6.82 3.33
N ASP A 318 3.57 -7.56 3.56
CA ASP A 318 3.64 -9.00 3.79
C ASP A 318 3.76 -9.72 2.44
N ALA A 319 5.00 -10.10 2.11
CA ALA A 319 5.32 -10.87 0.92
C ALA A 319 4.69 -12.27 0.92
N GLY A 320 4.42 -12.87 2.08
CA GLY A 320 3.85 -14.21 2.19
C GLY A 320 2.39 -14.26 1.73
N VAL A 321 1.65 -13.16 1.92
CA VAL A 321 0.23 -13.02 1.50
C VAL A 321 0.09 -12.87 -0.02
N LEU A 322 1.18 -12.56 -0.73
CA LEU A 322 1.15 -12.41 -2.18
C LEU A 322 0.87 -13.72 -2.94
N TYR A 323 1.07 -14.88 -2.32
CA TYR A 323 0.96 -16.17 -3.00
C TYR A 323 -0.38 -16.91 -2.78
N ASP A 324 -1.42 -16.20 -2.35
CA ASP A 324 -2.75 -16.79 -2.20
C ASP A 324 -3.32 -17.26 -3.57
N LYS A 325 -4.12 -18.33 -3.56
CA LYS A 325 -4.32 -19.32 -4.66
C LYS A 325 -4.85 -18.82 -6.02
N PHE A 326 -5.04 -17.52 -6.23
CA PHE A 326 -5.65 -16.96 -7.44
C PHE A 326 -4.64 -16.17 -8.29
N VAL A 327 -4.18 -16.79 -9.38
CA VAL A 327 -3.24 -16.22 -10.36
C VAL A 327 -3.86 -14.96 -10.99
N GLY A 328 -3.34 -13.78 -10.63
CA GLY A 328 -3.78 -12.47 -11.13
C GLY A 328 -4.18 -11.49 -10.03
N GLU A 329 -4.86 -11.97 -8.98
CA GLU A 329 -5.21 -11.12 -7.84
C GLU A 329 -3.99 -10.61 -7.08
N SER A 330 -2.92 -11.41 -7.02
CA SER A 330 -1.67 -11.06 -6.34
C SER A 330 -1.02 -9.80 -6.91
N GLU A 331 -0.97 -9.67 -8.25
CA GLU A 331 -0.34 -8.52 -8.92
C GLU A 331 -1.13 -7.24 -8.70
N ARG A 332 -2.46 -7.34 -8.77
CA ARG A 332 -3.35 -6.26 -8.39
C ARG A 332 -3.10 -5.80 -6.96
N LYS A 333 -3.13 -6.74 -6.02
CA LYS A 333 -2.95 -6.45 -4.59
C LYS A 333 -1.60 -5.77 -4.35
N LEU A 334 -0.52 -6.24 -4.98
CA LEU A 334 0.79 -5.58 -4.89
C LEU A 334 0.74 -4.16 -5.46
N ARG A 335 0.17 -3.96 -6.64
CA ARG A 335 0.04 -2.62 -7.26
C ARG A 335 -0.77 -1.67 -6.38
N GLU A 336 -1.86 -2.15 -5.78
CA GLU A 336 -2.69 -1.40 -4.85
C GLU A 336 -1.94 -1.05 -3.56
N ALA A 337 -1.21 -2.00 -2.99
CA ALA A 337 -0.36 -1.77 -1.82
C ALA A 337 0.71 -0.72 -2.11
N LEU A 338 1.39 -0.79 -3.25
CA LEU A 338 2.40 0.21 -3.63
C LEU A 338 1.77 1.60 -3.85
N LYS A 339 0.61 1.68 -4.51
CA LYS A 339 -0.17 2.93 -4.64
C LYS A 339 -0.60 3.49 -3.28
N GLN A 340 -1.01 2.64 -2.35
CA GLN A 340 -1.35 3.02 -0.98
C GLN A 340 -0.14 3.57 -0.24
N ALA A 341 1.02 2.91 -0.33
CA ALA A 341 2.26 3.41 0.27
C ALA A 341 2.64 4.80 -0.29
N ASP A 342 2.48 5.01 -1.61
CA ASP A 342 2.72 6.30 -2.25
C ASP A 342 1.76 7.40 -1.74
N ALA A 343 0.47 7.09 -1.62
CA ALA A 343 -0.51 8.03 -1.09
C ALA A 343 -0.26 8.37 0.40
N MET A 344 0.38 7.47 1.14
CA MET A 344 0.73 7.68 2.55
C MET A 344 2.01 8.48 2.75
N ALA A 345 2.77 8.76 1.69
CA ALA A 345 4.06 9.42 1.78
C ALA A 345 4.00 10.75 2.58
N PRO A 346 5.05 11.07 3.37
CA PRO A 346 6.31 10.34 3.52
C PRO A 346 6.25 9.16 4.50
N VAL A 347 6.68 7.97 4.07
CA VAL A 347 6.68 6.72 4.87
C VAL A 347 7.91 5.86 4.60
N VAL A 348 8.19 4.95 5.53
CA VAL A 348 9.13 3.84 5.33
C VAL A 348 8.32 2.59 4.96
N LEU A 349 8.58 2.03 3.78
CA LEU A 349 7.99 0.77 3.33
C LEU A 349 9.01 -0.35 3.52
N TRP A 350 8.72 -1.29 4.41
CA TRP A 350 9.51 -2.46 4.68
C TRP A 350 8.94 -3.68 3.95
N VAL A 351 9.73 -4.27 3.05
CA VAL A 351 9.45 -5.56 2.43
C VAL A 351 10.33 -6.59 3.12
N ASP A 352 9.71 -7.42 3.95
CA ASP A 352 10.44 -8.44 4.70
C ASP A 352 10.67 -9.70 3.86
N GLU A 353 11.87 -10.27 3.96
CA GLU A 353 12.28 -11.50 3.28
C GLU A 353 11.91 -11.48 1.80
N ILE A 354 12.36 -10.42 1.11
CA ILE A 354 12.02 -10.13 -0.29
C ILE A 354 12.36 -11.31 -1.21
N GLU A 355 13.34 -12.14 -0.85
CA GLU A 355 13.68 -13.38 -1.53
C GLU A 355 12.54 -14.40 -1.51
N LYS A 356 11.76 -14.50 -0.43
CA LYS A 356 10.62 -15.44 -0.38
C LYS A 356 9.49 -15.01 -1.33
N ALA A 357 9.32 -13.71 -1.49
CA ALA A 357 8.32 -13.09 -2.36
C ALA A 357 8.62 -13.29 -3.86
N PHE A 358 9.89 -13.57 -4.21
CA PHE A 358 10.36 -13.53 -5.59
C PHE A 358 11.35 -14.65 -5.95
N ALA A 359 11.58 -15.65 -5.09
CA ALA A 359 12.51 -16.76 -5.34
C ALA A 359 12.19 -17.50 -6.66
N GLY A 360 10.90 -17.63 -7.00
CA GLY A 360 10.46 -18.21 -8.26
C GLY A 360 10.79 -17.37 -9.51
N ALA A 361 11.10 -16.08 -9.36
CA ALA A 361 11.48 -15.21 -10.47
C ALA A 361 12.88 -15.51 -11.02
N ALA A 362 13.74 -16.16 -10.22
CA ALA A 362 15.09 -16.57 -10.61
C ALA A 362 15.14 -17.98 -11.27
N GLY A 363 14.06 -18.78 -11.19
CA GLY A 363 14.01 -20.17 -11.65
C GLY A 363 13.07 -20.44 -12.85
N MET A 364 13.16 -21.62 -13.45
CA MET A 364 12.33 -22.09 -14.59
C MET A 364 11.04 -22.85 -14.15
N SER A 365 10.52 -22.60 -12.95
CA SER A 365 9.32 -23.31 -12.46
C SER A 365 8.02 -22.81 -13.10
N THR A 366 6.96 -23.63 -13.06
CA THR A 366 5.61 -23.33 -13.57
C THR A 366 4.98 -22.08 -12.94
N ASP A 367 5.32 -21.76 -11.68
CA ASP A 367 4.89 -20.53 -10.98
C ASP A 367 5.84 -19.33 -11.21
N GLY A 368 6.94 -19.52 -11.94
CA GLY A 368 7.95 -18.49 -12.21
C GLY A 368 7.41 -17.31 -13.02
N GLY A 369 6.38 -17.54 -13.85
CA GLY A 369 5.73 -16.50 -14.63
C GLY A 369 5.03 -15.44 -13.76
N LEU A 370 4.31 -15.85 -12.72
CA LEU A 370 3.65 -14.93 -11.79
C LEU A 370 4.68 -14.17 -10.96
N SER A 371 5.61 -14.89 -10.32
CA SER A 371 6.67 -14.28 -9.50
C SER A 371 7.48 -13.25 -10.29
N ARG A 372 7.78 -13.51 -11.57
CA ARG A 372 8.51 -12.59 -12.44
C ARG A 372 7.71 -11.33 -12.80
N ARG A 373 6.39 -11.42 -13.01
CA ARG A 373 5.53 -10.25 -13.25
C ARG A 373 5.37 -9.39 -11.99
N MET A 374 5.17 -10.03 -10.84
CA MET A 374 5.13 -9.37 -9.53
C MET A 374 6.41 -8.59 -9.27
N PHE A 375 7.54 -9.25 -9.51
CA PHE A 375 8.86 -8.65 -9.38
C PHE A 375 9.06 -7.49 -10.35
N GLY A 376 8.62 -7.63 -11.61
CA GLY A 376 8.60 -6.55 -12.60
C GLY A 376 7.79 -5.34 -12.12
N THR A 377 6.62 -5.56 -11.54
CA THR A 377 5.78 -4.48 -10.96
C THR A 377 6.51 -3.74 -9.84
N LEU A 378 7.16 -4.46 -8.91
CA LEU A 378 7.95 -3.83 -7.85
C LEU A 378 9.12 -3.03 -8.41
N LEU A 379 9.88 -3.59 -9.37
CA LEU A 379 11.00 -2.89 -10.00
C LEU A 379 10.57 -1.63 -10.74
N THR A 380 9.49 -1.70 -11.53
CA THR A 380 8.94 -0.54 -12.23
C THR A 380 8.57 0.55 -11.24
N TRP A 381 7.85 0.20 -10.17
CA TRP A 381 7.51 1.14 -9.10
C TRP A 381 8.74 1.76 -8.43
N MET A 382 9.78 0.98 -8.13
CA MET A 382 11.04 1.48 -7.55
C MET A 382 11.73 2.54 -8.44
N GLN A 383 11.59 2.40 -9.76
CA GLN A 383 12.15 3.30 -10.75
C GLN A 383 11.32 4.58 -10.91
N GLU A 384 10.01 4.40 -11.06
CA GLU A 384 9.09 5.47 -11.47
C GLU A 384 8.59 6.31 -10.30
N ARG A 385 8.68 5.81 -9.04
CA ARG A 385 8.17 6.58 -7.90
C ARG A 385 8.87 7.93 -7.76
N THR A 386 8.06 8.95 -7.52
CA THR A 386 8.47 10.34 -7.26
C THR A 386 8.12 10.80 -5.86
N THR A 387 7.31 10.01 -5.16
CA THR A 387 6.88 10.19 -3.78
C THR A 387 8.02 9.88 -2.79
N PRO A 388 8.06 10.55 -1.62
CA PRO A 388 9.06 10.27 -0.58
C PRO A 388 8.70 8.98 0.20
N VAL A 389 8.70 7.84 -0.50
CA VAL A 389 8.62 6.50 0.09
C VAL A 389 10.01 5.90 0.12
N PHE A 390 10.50 5.60 1.31
CA PHE A 390 11.79 4.94 1.49
C PHE A 390 11.60 3.44 1.62
N LEU A 391 12.16 2.69 0.68
CA LEU A 391 12.05 1.23 0.64
C LEU A 391 13.16 0.59 1.47
N VAL A 392 12.78 -0.24 2.45
CA VAL A 392 13.69 -1.13 3.18
C VAL A 392 13.36 -2.55 2.77
N ALA A 393 14.26 -3.21 2.05
CA ALA A 393 14.12 -4.63 1.74
C ALA A 393 15.05 -5.42 2.66
N THR A 394 14.59 -6.55 3.22
CA THR A 394 15.46 -7.47 3.97
C THR A 394 15.63 -8.75 3.17
N ALA A 395 16.81 -9.37 3.28
CA ALA A 395 17.07 -10.68 2.73
C ALA A 395 18.05 -11.50 3.57
N ASN A 396 17.81 -12.81 3.63
CA ASN A 396 18.69 -13.79 4.26
C ASN A 396 19.48 -14.60 3.22
N ASP A 397 18.93 -14.79 2.02
CA ASP A 397 19.53 -15.56 0.93
C ASP A 397 19.70 -14.70 -0.33
N ILE A 398 20.95 -14.43 -0.70
CA ILE A 398 21.28 -13.68 -1.89
C ILE A 398 21.13 -14.48 -3.18
N GLY A 399 21.26 -15.81 -3.13
CA GLY A 399 21.14 -16.68 -4.30
C GLY A 399 19.73 -16.76 -4.86
N ALA A 400 18.73 -16.56 -3.99
CA ALA A 400 17.32 -16.51 -4.36
C ALA A 400 16.87 -15.15 -4.94
N LEU A 401 17.70 -14.10 -4.82
CA LEU A 401 17.36 -12.78 -5.32
C LEU A 401 17.68 -12.63 -6.82
N PRO A 402 16.75 -12.09 -7.62
CA PRO A 402 17.05 -11.75 -9.00
C PRO A 402 18.18 -10.70 -9.08
N PRO A 403 19.21 -10.89 -9.94
CA PRO A 403 20.33 -9.96 -10.08
C PRO A 403 19.92 -8.53 -10.41
N GLU A 404 18.72 -8.32 -10.98
CA GLU A 404 18.16 -7.01 -11.30
C GLU A 404 17.97 -6.10 -10.08
N LEU A 405 17.73 -6.65 -8.88
CA LEU A 405 17.65 -5.86 -7.64
C LEU A 405 18.99 -5.22 -7.26
N MET A 406 20.08 -5.90 -7.63
CA MET A 406 21.44 -5.54 -7.22
C MET A 406 22.08 -4.49 -8.15
N ARG A 407 21.36 -4.07 -9.20
CA ARG A 407 21.84 -3.04 -10.12
C ARG A 407 21.90 -1.69 -9.40
N LYS A 408 23.02 -0.98 -9.58
CA LYS A 408 23.21 0.37 -9.04
C LYS A 408 22.06 1.29 -9.48
N GLY A 409 21.52 2.06 -8.54
CA GLY A 409 20.39 2.97 -8.75
C GLY A 409 19.01 2.42 -8.36
N ARG A 410 18.91 1.15 -7.94
CA ARG A 410 17.67 0.56 -7.38
C ARG A 410 17.56 0.79 -5.88
N PHE A 411 18.63 0.44 -5.17
CA PHE A 411 18.88 0.82 -3.80
C PHE A 411 20.01 1.85 -3.78
N ASP A 412 19.94 2.79 -2.83
CA ASP A 412 21.01 3.74 -2.61
C ASP A 412 22.23 3.07 -1.98
N GLU A 413 21.99 2.04 -1.16
CA GLU A 413 23.04 1.28 -0.48
C GLU A 413 22.58 -0.14 -0.15
N ILE A 414 23.55 -1.06 -0.07
CA ILE A 414 23.33 -2.44 0.39
C ILE A 414 24.13 -2.64 1.66
N PHE A 415 23.42 -2.82 2.77
CA PHE A 415 24.04 -3.06 4.07
C PHE A 415 24.09 -4.54 4.38
N PHE A 416 25.24 -4.98 4.90
CA PHE A 416 25.40 -6.30 5.48
C PHE A 416 25.27 -6.23 7.01
N VAL A 417 24.24 -6.89 7.54
CA VAL A 417 23.93 -7.03 8.96
C VAL A 417 24.50 -8.37 9.43
N ASP A 418 25.67 -8.31 10.05
CA ASP A 418 26.35 -9.49 10.60
C ASP A 418 25.96 -9.71 12.07
N LEU A 419 26.45 -10.80 12.65
CA LEU A 419 26.36 -11.08 14.07
C LEU A 419 27.05 -9.97 14.91
N PRO A 420 26.46 -9.59 16.05
CA PRO A 420 26.96 -8.48 16.87
C PRO A 420 28.35 -8.76 17.46
N GLY A 421 29.21 -7.74 17.37
CA GLY A 421 30.50 -7.73 18.08
C GLY A 421 30.36 -7.56 19.61
N PRO A 422 31.43 -7.72 20.39
CA PRO A 422 31.36 -7.75 21.86
C PRO A 422 30.66 -6.55 22.50
N ALA A 423 31.00 -5.32 22.08
CA ALA A 423 30.38 -4.10 22.59
C ALA A 423 28.88 -4.03 22.26
N VAL A 424 28.49 -4.48 21.07
CA VAL A 424 27.08 -4.54 20.63
C VAL A 424 26.32 -5.60 21.43
N ARG A 425 26.92 -6.78 21.68
CA ARG A 425 26.31 -7.84 22.52
C ARG A 425 26.07 -7.36 23.94
N ARG A 426 27.05 -6.71 24.57
CA ARG A 426 26.89 -6.09 25.90
C ARG A 426 25.67 -5.16 25.93
N ARG A 427 25.55 -4.29 24.92
CA ARG A 427 24.41 -3.37 24.81
C ARG A 427 23.09 -4.07 24.55
N ILE A 428 23.06 -5.11 23.73
CA ILE A 428 21.86 -5.93 23.48
C ILE A 428 21.38 -6.58 24.78
N VAL A 429 22.28 -7.22 25.54
CA VAL A 429 21.97 -7.82 26.85
C VAL A 429 21.36 -6.78 27.79
N GLU A 430 22.01 -5.61 27.93
CA GLU A 430 21.53 -4.50 28.76
C GLU A 430 20.10 -4.07 28.38
N ILE A 431 19.83 -3.89 27.08
CA ILE A 431 18.51 -3.51 26.56
C ILE A 431 17.46 -4.57 26.93
N HIS A 432 17.76 -5.85 26.73
CA HIS A 432 16.79 -6.91 27.00
C HIS A 432 16.52 -7.06 28.50
N LEU A 433 17.53 -6.95 29.37
CA LEU A 433 17.36 -6.94 30.82
C LEU A 433 16.48 -5.75 31.28
N SER A 434 16.80 -4.54 30.81
CA SER A 434 16.05 -3.32 31.17
C SER A 434 14.59 -3.40 30.71
N LYS A 435 14.32 -3.89 29.50
CA LYS A 435 12.95 -4.11 28.99
C LYS A 435 12.11 -5.07 29.84
N ARG A 436 12.77 -5.90 30.65
CA ARG A 436 12.13 -6.88 31.56
C ARG A 436 12.05 -6.37 33.00
N GLY A 437 12.38 -5.09 33.24
CA GLY A 437 12.32 -4.46 34.55
C GLY A 437 13.44 -4.88 35.50
N LEU A 438 14.55 -5.40 34.97
CA LEU A 438 15.69 -5.82 35.77
C LEU A 438 16.71 -4.69 35.90
N GLU A 439 17.27 -4.52 37.10
CA GLU A 439 18.35 -3.58 37.38
C GLU A 439 19.65 -4.07 36.74
N THR A 440 20.09 -3.43 35.66
CA THR A 440 21.24 -3.87 34.85
C THR A 440 22.55 -3.86 35.64
N SER A 441 22.67 -3.02 36.67
CA SER A 441 23.83 -2.97 37.57
C SER A 441 23.99 -4.22 38.44
N ALA A 442 22.96 -5.06 38.56
CA ALA A 442 23.04 -6.34 39.27
C ALA A 442 23.68 -7.45 38.43
N PHE A 443 23.94 -7.21 37.14
CA PHE A 443 24.46 -8.21 36.21
C PHE A 443 25.87 -7.86 35.74
N ASP A 444 26.72 -8.88 35.55
CA ASP A 444 28.00 -8.72 34.88
C ASP A 444 27.80 -8.76 33.36
N LEU A 445 27.59 -7.58 32.77
CA LEU A 445 27.32 -7.46 31.35
C LEU A 445 28.51 -7.85 30.46
N ASP A 446 29.76 -7.78 30.96
CA ASP A 446 30.94 -8.18 30.18
C ASP A 446 31.08 -9.71 30.14
N ALA A 447 30.80 -10.37 31.27
CA ALA A 447 30.74 -11.82 31.33
C ALA A 447 29.63 -12.37 30.42
N LEU A 448 28.43 -11.77 30.46
CA LEU A 448 27.32 -12.14 29.59
C LEU A 448 27.63 -11.89 28.10
N ALA A 449 28.27 -10.77 27.74
CA ALA A 449 28.68 -10.48 26.37
C ALA A 449 29.71 -11.48 25.82
N SER A 450 30.53 -12.04 26.72
CA SER A 450 31.51 -13.08 26.39
C SER A 450 30.83 -14.45 26.25
N ALA A 451 29.86 -14.76 27.11
CA ALA A 451 29.12 -16.02 27.08
C ALA A 451 28.24 -16.19 25.82
N CYS A 452 27.83 -15.08 25.18
CA CYS A 452 27.03 -15.09 23.95
C CYS A 452 27.84 -14.82 22.67
N GLU A 453 29.13 -15.16 22.64
CA GLU A 453 29.92 -15.07 21.40
C GLU A 453 29.29 -15.90 20.27
N GLY A 454 29.13 -15.28 19.09
CA GLY A 454 28.49 -15.91 17.93
C GLY A 454 26.96 -15.85 17.95
N PHE A 455 26.33 -15.32 19.00
CA PHE A 455 24.88 -15.21 19.07
C PHE A 455 24.38 -14.07 18.20
N SER A 456 23.25 -14.29 17.54
CA SER A 456 22.42 -13.23 16.97
C SER A 456 21.70 -12.45 18.08
N GLY A 457 21.19 -11.26 17.76
CA GLY A 457 20.40 -10.48 18.72
C GLY A 457 19.16 -11.24 19.21
N ALA A 458 18.52 -12.02 18.33
CA ALA A 458 17.37 -12.84 18.68
C ALA A 458 17.74 -13.96 19.67
N GLU A 459 18.90 -14.60 19.51
CA GLU A 459 19.37 -15.64 20.44
C GLU A 459 19.73 -15.08 21.81
N ILE A 460 20.33 -13.89 21.86
CA ILE A 460 20.59 -13.18 23.13
C ILE A 460 19.27 -12.91 23.86
N GLU A 461 18.25 -12.42 23.14
CA GLU A 461 16.93 -12.19 23.70
C GLU A 461 16.31 -13.48 24.26
N GLN A 462 16.35 -14.58 23.50
CA GLN A 462 15.79 -15.86 23.93
C GLN A 462 16.53 -16.43 25.14
N ALA A 463 17.86 -16.29 25.21
CA ALA A 463 18.63 -16.74 26.36
C ALA A 463 18.24 -15.99 27.65
N VAL A 464 18.05 -14.66 27.58
CA VAL A 464 17.57 -13.87 28.72
C VAL A 464 16.16 -14.29 29.15
N LEU A 465 15.27 -14.59 28.20
CA LEU A 465 13.92 -15.08 28.49
C LEU A 465 13.92 -16.48 29.12
N SER A 466 14.77 -17.40 28.64
CA SER A 466 14.90 -18.74 29.21
C SER A 466 15.36 -18.65 30.66
N ALA A 467 16.42 -17.89 30.92
CA ALA A 467 16.94 -17.71 32.27
C ALA A 467 15.90 -17.13 33.25
N LEU A 468 15.10 -16.16 32.79
CA LEU A 468 14.00 -15.61 33.59
C LEU A 468 12.90 -16.63 33.87
N THR A 469 12.56 -17.45 32.89
CA THR A 469 11.52 -18.47 33.01
C THR A 469 11.96 -19.54 33.99
N GLU A 470 13.19 -20.02 33.87
CA GLU A 470 13.80 -21.03 34.75
C GLU A 470 13.96 -20.52 36.18
N ALA A 471 14.48 -19.30 36.38
CA ALA A 471 14.63 -18.71 37.71
C ALA A 471 13.27 -18.54 38.41
N ARG A 472 12.24 -18.12 37.65
CA ARG A 472 10.87 -17.99 38.18
C ARG A 472 10.27 -19.33 38.55
N ASP A 473 10.47 -20.37 37.74
CA ASP A 473 10.01 -21.74 38.04
C ASP A 473 10.71 -22.31 39.29
N ALA A 474 12.00 -22.04 39.43
CA ALA A 474 12.80 -22.40 40.60
C ALA A 474 12.55 -21.50 41.84
N GLY A 475 11.74 -20.44 41.72
CA GLY A 475 11.33 -19.60 42.83
C GLY A 475 12.40 -18.62 43.35
N HIS A 476 13.36 -18.21 42.53
CA HIS A 476 14.37 -17.23 42.89
C HIS A 476 14.51 -16.09 41.87
N GLU A 477 15.18 -15.01 42.27
CA GLU A 477 15.51 -13.91 41.36
C GLU A 477 16.58 -14.33 40.36
N VAL A 478 16.47 -13.85 39.12
CA VAL A 478 17.42 -14.18 38.05
C VAL A 478 18.79 -13.55 38.32
N THR A 479 19.85 -14.34 38.19
CA THR A 479 21.23 -13.89 38.40
C THR A 479 22.04 -13.93 37.10
N THR A 480 23.22 -13.31 37.10
CA THR A 480 24.20 -13.44 35.99
C THR A 480 24.46 -14.91 35.64
N ALA A 481 24.60 -15.78 36.64
CA ALA A 481 24.91 -17.20 36.44
C ALA A 481 23.79 -17.95 35.72
N ASP A 482 22.53 -17.57 35.93
CA ASP A 482 21.38 -18.19 35.25
C ASP A 482 21.34 -17.79 33.78
N VAL A 483 21.60 -16.52 33.48
CA VAL A 483 21.68 -16.03 32.10
C VAL A 483 22.87 -16.67 31.37
N GLU A 484 24.04 -16.77 32.00
CA GLU A 484 25.18 -17.49 31.42
C GLU A 484 24.87 -18.96 31.13
N ARG A 485 24.17 -19.64 32.05
CA ARG A 485 23.77 -21.04 31.87
C ARG A 485 22.85 -21.20 30.67
N ALA A 486 21.86 -20.33 30.53
CA ALA A 486 20.95 -20.31 29.37
C ALA A 486 21.71 -20.05 28.06
N MET A 487 22.66 -19.11 28.05
CA MET A 487 23.50 -18.84 26.87
C MET A 487 24.38 -20.04 26.49
N ARG A 488 24.96 -20.75 27.45
CA ARG A 488 25.79 -21.94 27.15
C ARG A 488 24.98 -23.19 26.79
N GLY A 489 23.69 -23.22 27.10
CA GLY A 489 22.82 -24.38 26.92
C GLY A 489 22.39 -24.65 25.48
N SER A 490 22.46 -23.67 24.58
CA SER A 490 22.06 -23.82 23.17
C SER A 490 23.23 -23.45 22.24
N PRO A 491 23.55 -24.29 21.23
CA PRO A 491 24.53 -23.91 20.22
C PRO A 491 24.00 -22.73 19.39
N PRO A 492 24.83 -21.71 19.09
CA PRO A 492 24.39 -20.57 18.30
C PRO A 492 24.23 -20.91 16.81
N LEU A 493 23.43 -20.10 16.12
CA LEU A 493 23.22 -20.15 14.67
C LEU A 493 24.53 -20.07 13.89
N SER A 494 25.52 -19.33 14.40
CA SER A 494 26.85 -19.25 13.81
C SER A 494 27.56 -20.60 13.72
N VAL A 495 27.19 -21.56 14.56
CA VAL A 495 27.72 -22.93 14.56
C VAL A 495 26.81 -23.84 13.76
N THR A 496 25.50 -23.80 13.98
CA THR A 496 24.57 -24.73 13.30
C THR A 496 24.39 -24.44 11.81
N MET A 497 24.62 -23.19 11.38
CA MET A 497 24.49 -22.73 9.99
C MET A 497 25.80 -22.10 9.50
N ALA A 498 26.95 -22.55 10.02
CA ALA A 498 28.27 -21.97 9.75
C ALA A 498 28.56 -21.81 8.25
N GLU A 499 28.33 -22.86 7.46
CA GLU A 499 28.57 -22.87 6.01
C GLU A 499 27.80 -21.75 5.31
N ARG A 500 26.48 -21.64 5.56
CA ARG A 500 25.63 -20.59 4.98
C ARG A 500 26.04 -19.18 5.42
N VAL A 501 26.42 -19.02 6.69
CA VAL A 501 26.88 -17.73 7.22
C VAL A 501 28.20 -17.32 6.56
N GLU A 502 29.13 -18.24 6.39
CA GLU A 502 30.41 -17.99 5.72
C GLU A 502 30.24 -17.68 4.24
N GLU A 503 29.39 -18.41 3.52
CA GLU A 503 29.04 -18.12 2.13
C GLU A 503 28.47 -16.70 1.97
N LEU A 504 27.53 -16.33 2.85
CA LEU A 504 26.91 -15.01 2.83
C LEU A 504 27.93 -13.89 3.13
N ARG A 505 28.81 -14.10 4.13
CA ARG A 505 29.91 -13.16 4.46
C ARG A 505 30.91 -13.02 3.31
N ALA A 506 31.30 -14.14 2.71
CA ALA A 506 32.22 -14.17 1.57
C ALA A 506 31.63 -13.42 0.37
N TRP A 507 30.33 -13.61 0.11
CA TRP A 507 29.61 -12.86 -0.92
C TRP A 507 29.56 -11.36 -0.60
N ALA A 508 29.21 -10.99 0.64
CA ALA A 508 29.05 -9.60 1.06
C ALA A 508 30.37 -8.81 1.03
N LYS A 509 31.52 -9.48 1.23
CA LYS A 509 32.85 -8.86 1.24
C LYS A 509 33.13 -8.13 -0.08
N GLY A 510 33.33 -6.82 0.00
CA GLY A 510 33.58 -5.95 -1.16
C GLY A 510 32.35 -5.61 -1.99
N ARG A 511 31.15 -6.09 -1.61
CA ARG A 511 29.87 -5.82 -2.29
C ARG A 511 28.89 -5.03 -1.43
N CYS A 512 28.99 -5.13 -0.12
CA CYS A 512 28.10 -4.48 0.85
C CYS A 512 28.87 -3.60 1.83
N VAL A 513 28.18 -2.59 2.37
CA VAL A 513 28.66 -1.80 3.50
C VAL A 513 28.27 -2.50 4.80
N PRO A 514 29.19 -2.73 5.76
CA PRO A 514 28.82 -3.24 7.07
C PRO A 514 27.78 -2.32 7.74
N ALA A 515 26.78 -2.87 8.40
CA ALA A 515 25.77 -2.08 9.11
C ALA A 515 26.33 -1.43 10.40
N ASP A 516 27.29 -2.09 11.04
CA ASP A 516 28.03 -1.63 12.23
C ASP A 516 29.33 -0.88 11.90
#